data_AF-A0A5E4P4E2-F1
#
_entry.id   AF-A0A5E4P4E2-F1
#
_cell.length_a   1.000
_cell.length_b   1.000
_cell.length_c   1.000
_cell.angle_alpha   90.00
_cell.angle_beta   90.00
_cell.angle_gamma   90.00
#
_symmetry.space_group_name_H-M   'P 1'
#
loop_
_entity.id
_entity.type
_entity.pdbx_description
1 polymer ?
#
loop_
_entity_poly.entity_id
_entity_poly.type
_entity_poly.pdbx_seq_one_letter_code
_entity_poly.pdbx_strand_id
1 'polypeptide(L)' 'MRVRNGDWVVGDENGVVVIPKEDAVEIANRALDVLERENRLRAEIKKGKTLSEVSYLKKWEKVG' A
#
# COMPACT_ATOMS: atom_id res chain seq x y z
N MET A 1 9.79 13.96 -12.93
CA MET A 1 8.67 13.08 -13.32
C MET A 1 8.50 13.20 -14.83
N ARG A 2 8.59 12.11 -15.58
CA ARG A 2 8.35 12.09 -17.04
C ARG A 2 7.07 11.31 -17.28
N VAL A 3 6.19 11.85 -18.12
CA VAL A 3 4.96 11.19 -18.55
C VAL A 3 5.13 10.84 -20.02
N ARG A 4 4.84 9.59 -20.38
CA ARG A 4 4.88 9.10 -21.77
C ARG A 4 3.48 8.66 -22.17
N ASN A 5 3.23 8.63 -23.48
CA ASN A 5 1.98 8.10 -24.00
C ASN A 5 1.76 6.65 -23.54
N GLY A 6 0.62 6.42 -22.91
CA GLY A 6 0.20 5.12 -22.38
C GLY A 6 0.50 4.91 -20.89
N ASP A 7 1.29 5.77 -20.24
CA ASP A 7 1.47 5.70 -18.79
C ASP A 7 0.14 5.98 -18.07
N TRP A 8 -0.07 5.34 -16.93
CA TRP A 8 -1.27 5.51 -16.11
C TRP A 8 -1.08 6.67 -15.14
N VAL A 9 -2.10 7.51 -15.02
CA VAL A 9 -2.08 8.66 -14.10
C VAL A 9 -3.23 8.51 -13.12
N VAL A 10 -2.92 8.47 -11.83
CA VAL A 10 -3.90 8.31 -10.75
C VAL A 10 -3.78 9.51 -9.82
N GLY A 11 -4.90 10.10 -9.43
CA GLY A 11 -4.91 11.24 -8.50
C GLY A 11 -6.06 11.19 -7.50
N ASP A 12 -5.81 11.74 -6.32
CA ASP A 12 -6.74 11.87 -5.19
C ASP A 12 -6.58 13.25 -4.53
N GLU A 13 -7.18 13.46 -3.35
CA GLU A 13 -7.01 14.72 -2.60
C GLU A 13 -5.57 14.99 -2.12
N ASN A 14 -4.69 13.99 -2.09
CA ASN A 14 -3.31 14.11 -1.61
C ASN A 14 -2.33 14.46 -2.75
N GLY A 15 -2.64 14.07 -3.99
CA GLY A 15 -1.83 14.43 -5.15
C GLY A 15 -2.04 13.53 -6.36
N VAL A 16 -0.99 13.40 -7.17
CA VAL A 16 -1.00 12.64 -8.44
C VAL A 16 0.23 11.75 -8.53
N VAL A 17 0.03 10.51 -8.99
CA VAL A 17 1.06 9.52 -9.25
C VAL A 17 1.02 9.12 -10.74
N VAL A 18 2.19 8.98 -11.36
CA VAL A 18 2.34 8.43 -12.71
C VAL A 18 2.97 7.05 -12.61
N ILE A 19 2.33 6.09 -13.27
CA ILE A 19 2.70 4.68 -13.31
C ILE A 19 3.13 4.35 -14.75
N PRO A 20 4.40 3.93 -14.97
CA PRO A 20 4.84 3.45 -16.27
C PRO A 20 3.94 2.33 -16.79
N LYS A 21 3.57 2.37 -18.08
CA LYS A 21 2.68 1.36 -18.66
C LYS A 21 3.21 -0.07 -18.54
N GLU A 22 4.53 -0.23 -18.57
CA GLU A 22 5.23 -1.51 -18.41
C GLU A 22 5.06 -2.12 -17.02
N ASP A 23 4.85 -1.29 -15.99
CA ASP A 23 4.78 -1.71 -14.59
C ASP A 23 3.34 -1.74 -14.04
N ALA A 24 2.36 -1.36 -14.86
CA ALA A 24 0.99 -1.10 -14.41
C ALA A 24 0.36 -2.30 -13.66
N VAL A 25 0.56 -3.52 -14.15
CA VAL A 25 0.02 -4.74 -13.53
C VAL A 25 0.73 -5.05 -12.21
N GLU A 26 2.07 -4.95 -12.17
CA GLU A 26 2.82 -5.20 -10.94
C GLU A 26 2.44 -4.19 -9.86
N ILE A 27 2.37 -2.91 -10.21
CA ILE A 27 2.01 -1.84 -9.26
C ILE A 27 0.59 -2.02 -8.77
N ALA A 28 -0.37 -2.40 -9.62
CA ALA A 28 -1.73 -2.70 -9.20
C ALA A 28 -1.78 -3.85 -8.18
N ASN A 29 -1.08 -4.96 -8.45
CA ASN A 29 -1.02 -6.10 -7.54
C ASN A 29 -0.40 -5.70 -6.19
N ARG A 30 0.72 -4.98 -6.22
CA ARG A 30 1.39 -4.50 -4.99
C ARG A 30 0.55 -3.50 -4.22
N ALA A 31 -0.24 -2.67 -4.90
CA ALA A 31 -1.17 -1.73 -4.26
C ALA A 31 -2.29 -2.46 -3.52
N LEU A 32 -2.82 -3.56 -4.09
CA LEU A 32 -3.81 -4.41 -3.42
C LEU A 32 -3.23 -5.05 -2.15
N ASP A 33 -2.01 -5.59 -2.22
CA ASP A 33 -1.34 -6.18 -1.04
C ASP A 33 -1.16 -5.15 0.10
N VAL A 34 -0.79 -3.91 -0.24
CA VAL A 34 -0.68 -2.82 0.72
C VAL A 34 -2.05 -2.48 1.32
N LEU A 35 -3.09 -2.35 0.50
CA LEU A 35 -4.44 -2.03 0.94
C LEU A 35 -4.96 -3.07 1.93
N GLU A 36 -4.81 -4.36 1.64
CA GLU A 36 -5.21 -5.44 2.55
C GLU A 36 -4.46 -5.39 3.87
N ARG A 37 -3.13 -5.20 3.80
CA ARG A 37 -2.26 -5.10 4.98
C ARG A 37 -2.62 -3.91 5.87
N GLU A 38 -2.97 -2.78 5.27
CA GLU A 38 -3.42 -1.58 5.97
C GLU A 38 -4.80 -1.75 6.58
N ASN A 39 -5.74 -2.36 5.87
CA ASN A 39 -7.06 -2.66 6.40
C ASN A 39 -6.99 -3.58 7.61
N ARG A 40 -6.14 -4.62 7.57
CA ARG A 40 -5.88 -5.48 8.73
C ARG A 40 -5.31 -4.71 9.91
N LEU A 41 -4.31 -3.86 9.67
CA LEU A 41 -3.71 -3.01 10.70
C LEU A 41 -4.75 -2.07 11.33
N ARG A 42 -5.55 -1.41 10.48
CA ARG A 42 -6.61 -0.49 10.89
C ARG A 42 -7.68 -1.19 11.71
N ALA A 43 -8.05 -2.42 11.37
CA ALA A 43 -9.00 -3.22 12.14
C ALA A 43 -8.48 -3.54 13.55
N GLU A 44 -7.21 -3.91 13.69
CA GLU A 44 -6.61 -4.19 15.00
C GLU A 44 -6.49 -2.94 15.88
N ILE A 45 -6.17 -1.78 15.27
CA ILE A 45 -6.16 -0.50 15.99
C ILE A 45 -7.56 -0.13 16.47
N LYS A 46 -8.59 -0.31 15.62
CA LYS A 46 -10.00 -0.09 16.01
C LYS A 46 -10.47 -1.01 17.14
N LYS A 47 -9.86 -2.19 17.30
CA LYS A 47 -10.12 -3.10 18.43
C LYS A 47 -9.39 -2.70 19.73
N GLY A 48 -8.69 -1.57 19.74
CA GLY A 48 -8.06 -1.00 20.93
C GLY A 48 -6.57 -1.30 21.08
N LYS A 49 -5.94 -2.00 20.12
CA LYS A 49 -4.48 -2.17 20.12
C LYS A 49 -3.80 -0.89 19.64
N THR A 50 -2.65 -0.56 20.22
CA THR A 50 -1.82 0.56 19.76
C THR A 50 -1.10 0.20 18.45
N LEU A 51 -0.72 1.22 17.67
CA LEU A 51 0.08 1.04 16.46
C LEU A 51 1.39 0.29 16.75
N SER A 52 2.04 0.59 17.89
CA SER A 52 3.28 -0.05 18.33
C SER A 52 3.13 -1.54 18.56
N GLU A 53 2.05 -1.98 19.23
CA GLU A 53 1.78 -3.40 19.48
C GLU A 53 1.56 -4.18 18.18
N VAL A 54 0.76 -3.63 17.26
CA VAL A 54 0.46 -4.33 15.99
C VAL A 54 1.66 -4.33 15.04
N SER A 55 2.47 -3.27 15.04
CA SER A 55 3.70 -3.19 14.24
C SER A 55 4.80 -4.11 14.78
N TYR A 56 4.90 -4.24 16.11
CA TYR A 56 5.83 -5.16 16.76
C TYR A 56 5.51 -6.62 16.39
N LEU A 57 4.24 -7.05 16.47
CA LEU A 57 3.82 -8.41 16.06
C LEU A 57 4.26 -8.75 14.63
N LYS A 58 4.06 -7.83 13.67
CA LYS A 58 4.49 -8.03 12.27
C LYS A 58 6.01 -8.14 12.08
N LYS A 59 6.83 -7.60 12.99
CA LYS A 59 8.29 -7.68 12.90
C LYS A 59 8.80 -9.09 13.19
N TRP A 60 8.10 -9.84 14.04
CA TRP A 60 8.49 -11.20 14.47
C TRP A 60 7.83 -12.30 13.64
N GLU A 61 6.70 -12.04 12.97
CA GLU A 61 6.08 -12.98 12.02
C GLU A 61 6.92 -13.25 10.76
N LYS A 62 7.89 -12.38 10.42
CA LYS A 62 8.77 -12.56 9.26
C LYS A 62 9.94 -13.55 9.47
N VAL A 63 10.06 -14.16 10.65
CA VAL A 63 11.17 -15.06 11.02
C VAL A 63 10.72 -16.52 11.16
N GLY A 64 9.54 -16.87 10.63
CA GLY A 64 9.04 -18.26 10.57
C GLY A 64 9.08 -18.82 9.17
#